data_AF-A0A975AZB7-F1
#
_entry.id   AF-A0A975AZB7-F1
#
_cell.length_a   1.000
_cell.length_b   1.000
_cell.length_c   1.000
_cell.angle_alpha   90.00
_cell.angle_beta   90.00
_cell.angle_gamma   90.00
#
_symmetry.space_group_name_H-M   'P 1'
#
loop_
_entity.id
_entity.type
_entity.pdbx_description
1 polymer ?
#
loop_
_entity_poly.entity_id
_entity_poly.type
_entity_poly.pdbx_seq_one_letter_code
_entity_poly.pdbx_strand_id
1 'polypeptide(L)'
;MNTELKTKLDEVVLLINNLAIDPDIDIEYHIPEIAVTEGTKDSASGDPYILVKYVVSEYTQPTRKITLGRTYLKETPQKIADLVTFSIEQFKTEIDSVEMG
;
A
#
# COMPACT_ATOMS: atom_id res chain seq x y z
N MET A 1 -2.21 -4.84 -20.09
CA MET A 1 -1.99 -6.06 -19.28
C MET A 1 -3.18 -7.03 -19.38
N ASN A 2 -3.05 -8.25 -18.83
CA ASN A 2 -4.17 -9.18 -18.55
C ASN A 2 -5.24 -8.47 -17.72
N THR A 3 -6.48 -8.43 -18.22
CA THR A 3 -7.65 -7.88 -17.53
C THR A 3 -7.80 -8.44 -16.11
N GLU A 4 -7.45 -9.70 -15.92
CA GLU A 4 -7.47 -10.40 -14.62
C GLU A 4 -6.57 -9.73 -13.56
N LEU A 5 -5.41 -9.22 -13.96
CA LEU A 5 -4.44 -8.61 -13.07
C LEU A 5 -4.96 -7.26 -12.56
N LYS A 6 -5.65 -6.52 -13.44
CA LYS A 6 -6.28 -5.24 -13.10
C LYS A 6 -7.43 -5.44 -12.12
N THR A 7 -8.35 -6.37 -12.41
CA THR A 7 -9.47 -6.70 -11.50
C THR A 7 -8.96 -7.12 -10.13
N LYS A 8 -7.91 -7.96 -10.10
CA LYS A 8 -7.31 -8.42 -8.85
C LYS A 8 -6.72 -7.27 -8.02
N LEU A 9 -6.02 -6.33 -8.65
CA LEU A 9 -5.47 -5.17 -7.95
C LEU A 9 -6.59 -4.26 -7.43
N ASP A 10 -7.67 -4.10 -8.18
CA ASP A 10 -8.87 -3.36 -7.74
C ASP A 10 -9.50 -4.00 -6.50
N GLU A 11 -9.64 -5.34 -6.49
CA GLU A 11 -10.11 -6.08 -5.32
C GLU A 11 -9.18 -5.90 -4.11
N VAL A 12 -7.85 -5.92 -4.31
CA VAL A 12 -6.88 -5.67 -3.24
C VAL A 12 -7.06 -4.27 -2.65
N VAL A 13 -7.21 -3.24 -3.50
CA VAL A 13 -7.45 -1.86 -3.07
C VAL A 13 -8.72 -1.78 -2.24
N LEU A 14 -9.80 -2.42 -2.68
CA LEU A 14 -11.10 -2.40 -2.00
C LEU A 14 -11.07 -3.14 -0.66
N LEU A 15 -10.36 -4.27 -0.58
CA LEU A 15 -10.16 -5.00 0.67
C LEU A 15 -9.35 -4.17 1.67
N ILE A 16 -8.25 -3.56 1.22
CA ILE A 16 -7.41 -2.72 2.08
C ILE A 16 -8.19 -1.48 2.52
N ASN A 17 -8.94 -0.81 1.64
CA ASN A 17 -9.75 0.36 2.02
C ASN A 17 -10.82 0.02 3.08
N ASN A 18 -11.43 -1.17 2.99
CA ASN A 18 -12.39 -1.61 4.01
C ASN A 18 -11.73 -1.95 5.36
N LEU A 19 -10.46 -2.33 5.35
CA LEU A 19 -9.72 -2.70 6.56
C LEU A 19 -9.01 -1.49 7.20
N ALA A 20 -8.47 -0.60 6.38
CA ALA A 20 -7.74 0.60 6.78
C ALA A 20 -8.68 1.81 6.96
N ILE A 21 -9.67 1.68 7.85
CA ILE A 21 -10.56 2.80 8.27
C ILE A 21 -9.86 3.65 9.34
N ASP A 22 -8.57 3.93 9.14
CA ASP A 22 -7.75 4.67 10.10
C ASP A 22 -7.42 6.03 9.48
N PRO A 23 -7.97 7.14 10.01
CA PRO A 23 -7.77 8.46 9.42
C PRO A 23 -6.31 8.93 9.48
N ASP A 24 -5.50 8.32 10.34
CA ASP A 24 -4.07 8.59 10.50
C ASP A 24 -3.20 7.77 9.53
N ILE A 25 -3.78 6.84 8.77
CA ILE A 25 -3.09 6.03 7.75
C ILE A 25 -3.53 6.50 6.37
N ASP A 26 -2.57 6.96 5.58
CA ASP A 26 -2.75 7.28 4.16
C ASP A 26 -2.11 6.16 3.32
N ILE A 27 -2.85 5.61 2.36
CA ILE A 27 -2.39 4.48 1.53
C ILE A 27 -2.40 4.91 0.07
N GLU A 28 -1.22 5.00 -0.52
CA GLU A 28 -1.02 5.30 -1.93
C GLU A 28 -0.71 4.03 -2.72
N TYR A 29 -1.45 3.81 -3.80
CA TYR A 29 -1.24 2.66 -4.68
C TYR A 29 -0.50 3.09 -5.94
N HIS A 30 0.69 2.54 -6.19
CA HIS A 30 1.44 2.75 -7.42
C HIS A 30 1.35 1.51 -8.29
N ILE A 31 0.43 1.55 -9.25
CA ILE A 31 0.23 0.52 -10.25
C ILE A 31 0.72 1.10 -11.59
N PRO A 32 1.78 0.54 -12.21
CA PRO A 32 2.48 1.12 -13.37
C PRO A 32 1.67 1.11 -14.69
N GLU A 33 0.34 1.16 -14.64
CA GLU A 33 -0.52 1.15 -15.82
C GLU A 33 -1.62 2.23 -15.81
N ILE A 34 -1.55 3.19 -14.88
CA ILE A 34 -2.50 4.30 -14.82
C ILE A 34 -1.73 5.62 -14.81
N ALA A 35 -1.54 6.18 -16.00
CA ALA A 35 -1.29 7.60 -16.15
C ALA A 35 -2.60 8.37 -15.84
N VAL A 36 -3.04 8.40 -14.59
CA VAL A 36 -4.11 9.26 -14.04
C VAL A 36 -3.88 9.24 -12.53
N THR A 37 -3.20 10.18 -11.87
CA THR A 37 -3.43 11.62 -11.83
C THR A 37 -2.11 12.38 -11.60
N GLU A 38 -2.11 13.64 -12.06
CA GLU A 38 -1.00 14.58 -12.08
C GLU A 38 -0.20 14.68 -10.77
N GLY A 39 1.11 14.44 -10.84
CA GLY A 39 2.03 14.85 -9.76
C GLY A 39 3.42 14.24 -9.81
N THR A 40 3.52 12.92 -9.99
CA THR A 40 4.81 12.22 -9.90
C THR A 40 5.20 11.62 -11.24
N LYS A 41 5.86 12.44 -12.07
CA LYS A 41 6.68 11.95 -13.18
C LYS A 41 7.91 11.24 -12.60
N ASP A 42 7.74 10.02 -12.12
CA ASP A 42 8.88 9.12 -11.95
C ASP A 42 8.73 7.91 -12.86
N SER A 43 9.59 7.93 -13.87
CA SER A 43 9.70 6.97 -14.95
C SER A 43 10.08 5.61 -14.36
N ALA A 44 9.15 4.68 -14.20
CA ALA A 44 9.55 3.34 -13.84
C ALA A 44 8.59 2.29 -14.41
N SER A 45 9.13 1.57 -15.39
CA SER A 45 8.81 0.17 -15.69
C SER A 45 9.13 -0.74 -14.47
N GLY A 46 8.68 -0.36 -13.29
CA GLY A 46 8.95 -1.00 -12.00
C GLY A 46 7.74 -1.79 -11.50
N ASP A 47 7.98 -2.81 -10.70
CA ASP A 47 6.91 -3.62 -10.10
C ASP A 47 5.89 -2.74 -9.35
N PRO A 48 4.57 -3.07 -9.41
CA PRO A 48 3.56 -2.34 -8.66
C PRO A 48 3.92 -2.34 -7.17
N TYR A 49 3.57 -1.28 -6.45
CA TYR A 49 3.81 -1.20 -5.02
C TYR A 49 2.74 -0.39 -4.31
N ILE A 50 2.61 -0.63 -3.01
CA ILE A 50 1.73 0.09 -2.11
C ILE A 50 2.62 0.89 -1.16
N LEU A 51 2.39 2.19 -1.05
CA LEU A 51 3.06 3.06 -0.12
C LEU A 51 2.08 3.39 1.01
N VAL A 52 2.41 2.92 2.21
CA VAL A 52 1.65 3.23 3.41
C VAL A 52 2.36 4.39 4.10
N LYS A 53 1.62 5.44 4.45
CA LYS A 53 2.11 6.61 5.16
C LYS A 53 1.32 6.74 6.45
N TYR A 54 2.02 6.71 7.59
CA TYR A 54 1.39 6.90 8.89
C TYR A 54 1.64 8.33 9.34
N VAL A 55 0.57 9.08 9.60
CA VAL A 55 0.64 10.49 9.98
C VAL A 55 0.62 10.57 11.50
N VAL A 56 1.81 10.54 12.11
CA VAL A 56 1.96 10.74 13.56
C VAL A 56 1.78 12.21 13.91
N SER A 57 2.30 13.11 13.06
CA SER A 57 2.23 14.56 13.21
C SER A 57 2.47 15.24 11.86
N GLU A 58 2.29 16.56 11.78
CA GLU A 58 2.51 17.32 10.52
C GLU A 58 3.95 17.18 9.98
N TYR A 59 4.93 16.97 10.86
CA TYR A 59 6.36 16.82 10.52
C TYR A 59 6.85 15.38 10.54
N THR A 60 6.07 14.45 11.12
CA THR A 60 6.47 13.06 11.33
C THR A 60 5.49 12.16 10.61
N GLN A 61 5.86 11.79 9.39
CA GLN A 61 5.02 10.97 8.52
C GLN A 61 5.83 9.78 8.00
N PRO A 62 6.19 8.81 8.85
CA PRO A 62 6.95 7.64 8.44
C PRO A 62 6.20 6.89 7.33
N THR A 63 6.94 6.44 6.32
CA THR A 63 6.39 5.73 5.15
C THR A 63 6.95 4.31 5.04
N ARG A 64 6.12 3.37 4.62
CA ARG A 64 6.46 1.97 4.38
C ARG A 64 6.09 1.57 2.96
N LYS A 65 7.09 1.18 2.17
CA LYS A 65 6.92 0.72 0.78
C LYS A 65 6.78 -0.81 0.73
N ILE A 66 5.66 -1.29 0.22
CA ILE A 66 5.35 -2.71 0.02
C ILE A 66 5.35 -3.00 -1.48
N THR A 67 6.42 -3.61 -1.99
CA THR A 67 6.54 -3.94 -3.42
C THR A 67 5.73 -5.20 -3.75
N LEU A 68 4.73 -5.06 -4.63
CA LEU A 68 3.92 -6.15 -5.19
C LEU A 68 4.66 -6.81 -6.37
N GLY A 69 5.77 -7.47 -6.05
CA GLY A 69 6.52 -8.24 -7.05
C GLY A 69 5.72 -9.43 -7.61
N ARG A 70 6.28 -10.08 -8.64
CA ARG A 70 5.64 -11.23 -9.34
C ARG A 70 5.13 -12.34 -8.41
N THR A 71 5.76 -12.56 -7.26
CA THR A 71 5.32 -13.56 -6.27
C THR A 71 4.00 -13.15 -5.63
N TYR A 72 3.86 -11.90 -5.19
CA TYR A 72 2.61 -11.37 -4.66
C TYR A 72 1.49 -11.42 -5.71
N LEU A 73 1.82 -11.11 -6.97
CA LEU A 73 0.85 -11.18 -8.07
C LEU A 73 0.36 -12.61 -8.38
N LYS A 74 1.04 -13.66 -7.87
CA LYS A 74 0.56 -15.06 -7.95
C LYS A 74 -0.38 -15.43 -6.80
N GLU A 75 -0.32 -14.74 -5.67
CA GLU A 75 -1.16 -14.99 -4.49
C GLU A 75 -2.59 -14.47 -4.66
N THR A 76 -3.56 -14.88 -3.85
CA THR A 76 -4.94 -14.36 -3.96
C THR A 76 -5.03 -12.88 -3.55
N PRO A 77 -5.99 -12.09 -4.09
CA PRO A 77 -6.18 -10.70 -3.68
C PRO A 77 -6.38 -10.57 -2.16
N GLN A 78 -7.12 -11.51 -1.57
CA GLN A 78 -7.31 -11.57 -0.12
C GLN A 78 -6.00 -11.77 0.63
N LYS A 79 -5.12 -12.67 0.18
CA LYS A 79 -3.82 -12.89 0.82
C LYS A 79 -2.93 -11.64 0.75
N ILE A 80 -2.96 -10.92 -0.38
CA ILE A 80 -2.23 -9.66 -0.53
C ILE A 80 -2.78 -8.62 0.45
N ALA A 81 -4.10 -8.47 0.54
CA ALA A 81 -4.74 -7.54 1.47
C ALA A 81 -4.41 -7.86 2.94
N ASP A 82 -4.46 -9.14 3.33
CA ASP A 82 -4.03 -9.60 4.66
C ASP A 82 -2.57 -9.24 4.96
N LEU A 83 -1.66 -9.49 4.01
CA LEU A 83 -0.24 -9.15 4.19
C LEU A 83 -0.01 -7.65 4.31
N VAL A 84 -0.72 -6.85 3.53
CA VAL A 84 -0.66 -5.39 3.61
C VAL A 84 -1.21 -4.91 4.95
N THR A 85 -2.36 -5.41 5.37
CA THR A 85 -3.00 -5.07 6.66
C THR A 85 -2.08 -5.42 7.82
N PHE A 86 -1.54 -6.64 7.84
CA PHE A 86 -0.57 -7.04 8.87
C PHE A 86 0.67 -6.15 8.87
N SER A 87 1.19 -5.79 7.68
CA SER A 87 2.33 -4.88 7.58
C SER A 87 2.01 -3.48 8.10
N ILE A 88 0.79 -2.98 7.89
CA ILE A 88 0.29 -1.71 8.43
C ILE A 88 0.19 -1.79 9.96
N GLU A 89 -0.43 -2.83 10.51
CA GLU A 89 -0.58 -3.00 11.95
C GLU A 89 0.78 -3.11 12.67
N GLN A 90 1.70 -3.90 12.10
CA GLN A 90 3.06 -3.98 12.60
C GLN A 90 3.74 -2.61 12.53
N PHE A 91 3.60 -1.90 11.41
CA PHE A 91 4.19 -0.57 11.26
C PHE A 91 3.65 0.42 12.30
N LYS A 92 2.33 0.45 12.54
CA LYS A 92 1.73 1.25 13.61
C LYS A 92 2.31 0.89 14.98
N THR A 93 2.40 -0.41 15.28
CA THR A 93 2.96 -0.90 16.55
C THR A 93 4.44 -0.52 16.70
N GLU A 94 5.23 -0.59 15.62
CA GLU A 94 6.63 -0.18 15.61
C GLU A 94 6.77 1.32 15.95
N ILE A 95 5.94 2.17 15.35
CA ILE A 95 5.97 3.62 15.59
C ILE A 95 5.49 3.95 17.01
N ASP A 96 4.38 3.37 17.46
CA ASP A 96 3.83 3.58 18.81
C ASP A 96 4.82 3.13 19.90
N SER A 97 5.51 2.02 19.67
CA SER A 97 6.56 1.52 20.57
C SER A 97 7.80 2.44 20.63
N VAL A 98 8.14 3.11 19.52
CA VAL A 98 9.22 4.10 19.48
C VAL A 98 8.85 5.39 20.23
N GLU A 99 7.58 5.79 20.24
CA GLU A 99 7.12 6.96 21.00
C GLU A 99 7.06 6.74 22.52
N MET A 100 7.01 5.49 23.00
CA MET A 100 7.01 5.15 24.43
C MET A 100 8.40 4.83 25.02
N GLY A 101 9.49 5.20 24.32
CA GLY A 101 10.88 4.97 24.74
C GLY A 101 11.62 6.23 25.18
#